data_AF-A0A968X521-F1
#
_entry.id   AF-A0A968X521-F1
#
_cell.length_a   1.000
_cell.length_b   1.000
_cell.length_c   1.000
_cell.angle_alpha   90.00
_cell.angle_beta   90.00
_cell.angle_gamma   90.00
#
_symmetry.space_group_name_H-M   'P 1'
#
loop_
_entity.id
_entity.type
_entity.pdbx_description
1 polymer ?
#
loop_
_entity_poly.entity_id
_entity_poly.type
_entity_poly.pdbx_seq_one_letter_code
_entity_poly.pdbx_strand_id
1 'polypeptide(L)'
;MPRLLKSELFASLPPEWPTDPFPHIQELVKADGRKIVVLDDDPTGTQTVHGVPVLTEWSVESLVAELRNDLPCFYILTNSRACRCLLRKPSTQALGKTWCRLCAWRSGMLHIEMWC
;
A
#
# COMPACT_ATOMS: atom_id res chain seq x y z
N MET A 1 31.62 1.85 16.01
CA MET A 1 30.95 1.84 14.70
C MET A 1 32.01 1.56 13.64
N PRO A 2 31.99 0.40 12.96
CA PRO A 2 32.93 0.13 11.89
C PRO A 2 32.74 1.16 10.77
N ARG A 3 33.86 1.65 10.21
CA ARG A 3 33.87 2.62 9.11
C ARG A 3 33.80 1.83 7.80
N LEU A 4 32.69 1.97 7.08
CA LEU A 4 32.55 1.39 5.73
C LEU A 4 33.07 2.38 4.70
N LEU A 5 33.90 1.91 3.77
CA LEU A 5 34.34 2.71 2.64
C LEU A 5 33.25 2.73 1.57
N LYS A 6 32.95 3.92 1.03
CA LYS A 6 31.94 4.11 -0.01
C LYS A 6 32.22 3.20 -1.22
N SER A 7 33.48 3.09 -1.65
CA SER A 7 33.86 2.25 -2.79
C SER A 7 33.56 0.76 -2.56
N GLU A 8 33.86 0.24 -1.37
CA GLU A 8 33.61 -1.16 -1.02
C GLU A 8 32.11 -1.48 -0.96
N LEU A 9 31.30 -0.54 -0.42
CA LEU A 9 29.86 -0.70 -0.35
C LEU A 9 29.20 -0.67 -1.74
N PHE A 10 29.64 0.23 -2.62
CA PHE A 10 29.08 0.31 -3.97
C PHE A 10 29.52 -0.88 -4.83
N ALA A 11 30.71 -1.44 -4.59
CA ALA A 11 31.19 -2.63 -5.29
C ALA A 11 30.44 -3.92 -4.91
N SER A 12 29.76 -3.96 -3.76
CA SER A 12 28.93 -5.09 -3.33
C SER A 12 27.48 -5.01 -3.78
N LEU A 13 27.08 -3.91 -4.44
CA LEU A 13 25.73 -3.79 -4.97
C LEU A 13 25.52 -4.76 -6.14
N PRO A 14 24.32 -5.32 -6.28
CA PRO A 14 23.95 -6.04 -7.48
C PRO A 14 24.18 -5.20 -8.74
N PRO A 15 24.48 -5.82 -9.89
CA PRO A 15 24.58 -5.10 -11.14
C PRO A 15 23.26 -4.40 -11.47
N GLU A 16 23.35 -3.25 -12.14
CA GLU A 16 22.18 -2.55 -12.64
C GLU A 16 21.42 -3.42 -13.66
N TRP A 17 20.10 -3.26 -13.71
CA TRP A 17 19.29 -3.96 -14.69
C TRP A 17 19.67 -3.48 -16.10
N PRO A 18 19.89 -4.39 -17.06
CA PRO A 18 20.33 -4.02 -18.40
C PRO A 18 19.28 -3.23 -19.20
N THR A 19 18.02 -3.30 -18.77
CA THR A 19 16.87 -2.61 -19.37
C THR A 19 15.97 -2.07 -18.27
N ASP A 20 15.27 -0.98 -18.57
CA ASP A 20 14.25 -0.44 -17.67
C ASP A 20 13.12 -1.48 -17.46
N PRO A 21 12.90 -1.98 -16.22
CA PRO A 21 11.87 -2.97 -15.95
C PRO A 21 10.47 -2.35 -15.84
N PHE A 22 10.34 -1.02 -15.73
CA PHE A 22 9.06 -0.35 -15.47
C PHE A 22 7.97 -0.68 -16.50
N PRO A 23 8.23 -0.63 -17.83
CA PRO A 23 7.21 -0.96 -18.82
C PRO A 23 6.67 -2.38 -18.66
N HIS A 24 7.56 -3.35 -18.42
CA HIS A 24 7.18 -4.74 -18.25
C HIS A 24 6.36 -4.98 -16.96
N ILE A 25 6.75 -4.34 -15.86
CA ILE A 25 5.99 -4.39 -14.61
C ILE A 25 4.58 -3.80 -14.80
N GLN A 26 4.46 -2.67 -15.52
CA GLN A 26 3.17 -2.05 -15.79
C GLN A 26 2.25 -2.94 -16.64
N GLU A 27 2.80 -3.65 -17.63
CA GLU A 27 2.04 -4.63 -18.42
C GLU A 27 1.53 -5.78 -17.56
N LEU A 28 2.40 -6.35 -16.72
CA LEU A 28 2.03 -7.44 -15.81
C LEU A 28 0.93 -7.00 -14.83
N VAL A 29 1.06 -5.82 -14.23
CA VAL A 29 0.05 -5.26 -13.31
C VAL A 29 -1.28 -5.00 -14.03
N LYS A 30 -1.26 -4.50 -15.27
CA LYS A 30 -2.48 -4.29 -16.06
C LYS A 30 -3.16 -5.61 -16.46
N ALA A 31 -2.38 -6.60 -16.88
CA ALA A 31 -2.88 -7.90 -17.31
C ALA A 31 -3.49 -8.71 -16.15
N ASP A 32 -2.96 -8.52 -14.96
CA ASP A 32 -3.37 -9.20 -13.73
C ASP A 32 -4.78 -8.79 -13.26
N GLY A 33 -5.23 -7.58 -13.58
CA GLY A 33 -6.60 -7.13 -13.34
C GLY A 33 -7.00 -7.04 -11.86
N ARG A 34 -6.07 -7.20 -10.92
CA ARG A 34 -6.31 -7.01 -9.49
C ARG A 34 -6.31 -5.52 -9.14
N LYS A 35 -7.17 -5.16 -8.20
CA LYS A 35 -7.17 -3.83 -7.58
C LYS A 35 -6.13 -3.80 -6.46
N ILE A 36 -5.24 -2.81 -6.51
CA ILE A 36 -4.20 -2.60 -5.50
C ILE A 36 -4.75 -1.71 -4.39
N VAL A 37 -4.51 -2.09 -3.14
CA VAL A 37 -4.85 -1.29 -1.97
C VAL A 37 -3.58 -1.04 -1.17
N VAL A 38 -3.22 0.22 -1.01
CA VAL A 38 -2.02 0.60 -0.24
C VAL A 38 -2.43 1.09 1.14
N LEU A 39 -1.94 0.44 2.18
CA LEU A 39 -2.10 0.90 3.57
C LEU A 39 -0.85 1.71 3.94
N ASP A 40 -1.02 3.01 4.12
CA ASP A 40 0.10 3.91 4.43
C ASP A 40 -0.12 4.60 5.78
N ASP A 41 0.89 4.53 6.64
CA ASP A 41 0.84 5.11 7.98
C ASP A 41 1.37 6.54 8.04
N ASP A 42 2.08 6.97 6.99
CA ASP A 42 2.69 8.29 6.91
C ASP A 42 1.90 9.20 5.97
N PRO A 43 1.23 10.25 6.46
CA PRO A 43 0.50 11.18 5.60
C PRO A 43 1.42 11.96 4.64
N THR A 44 2.75 11.87 4.79
CA THR A 44 3.70 12.44 3.83
C THR A 44 3.98 11.52 2.63
N GLY A 45 3.75 10.21 2.77
CA GLY A 45 3.98 9.21 1.72
C GLY A 45 3.07 9.36 0.51
N THR A 46 1.90 9.97 0.69
CA THR A 46 0.91 10.23 -0.38
C THR A 46 1.10 11.57 -1.10
N GLN A 47 2.03 12.43 -0.66
CA GLN A 47 2.21 13.78 -1.21
C GLN A 47 2.78 13.80 -2.64
N THR A 48 3.47 12.72 -3.04
CA THR A 48 4.06 12.57 -4.38
C THR A 48 3.18 11.77 -5.34
N VAL A 49 2.01 11.32 -4.89
CA VAL A 49 1.06 10.54 -5.69
C VAL A 49 -0.03 11.44 -6.24
N HIS A 50 -0.35 11.29 -7.52
CA HIS A 50 -1.41 12.04 -8.20
C HIS A 50 -2.33 11.09 -8.98
N GLY A 51 -3.61 11.45 -9.11
CA GLY A 51 -4.58 10.66 -9.87
C GLY A 51 -5.00 9.34 -9.22
N VAL A 52 -4.70 9.16 -7.93
CA VAL A 52 -5.10 7.99 -7.14
C VAL A 52 -5.88 8.44 -5.90
N PRO A 53 -7.04 7.83 -5.59
CA PRO A 53 -7.80 8.18 -4.40
C PRO A 53 -7.03 7.88 -3.13
N VAL A 54 -7.16 8.78 -2.15
CA VAL A 54 -6.58 8.62 -0.81
C VAL A 54 -7.72 8.69 0.21
N LEU A 55 -8.04 7.56 0.82
CA LEU A 55 -9.00 7.48 1.89
C LEU A 55 -8.34 7.90 3.21
N THR A 56 -8.87 8.96 3.81
CA THR A 56 -8.53 9.40 5.18
C THR A 56 -9.50 8.86 6.23
N GLU A 57 -10.55 8.15 5.79
CA GLU A 57 -11.50 7.45 6.64
C GLU A 57 -11.73 6.02 6.14
N TRP A 58 -12.26 5.17 7.01
CA TRP A 58 -12.37 3.72 6.79
C TRP A 58 -13.78 3.21 7.12
N SER A 59 -14.81 4.00 6.84
CA SER A 59 -16.19 3.51 6.92
C SER A 59 -16.38 2.34 5.95
N VAL A 60 -17.27 1.40 6.28
CA VAL A 60 -17.53 0.23 5.42
C VAL A 60 -18.05 0.70 4.07
N GLU A 61 -18.87 1.75 4.08
CA GLU A 61 -19.47 2.39 2.93
C GLU A 61 -18.40 2.95 1.98
N SER A 62 -17.44 3.71 2.50
CA SER A 62 -16.33 4.26 1.70
C SER A 62 -15.42 3.18 1.15
N LEU A 63 -15.11 2.15 1.95
CA LEU A 63 -14.32 1.01 1.48
C LEU A 63 -15.05 0.24 0.36
N VAL A 64 -16.35 0.02 0.49
CA VAL A 64 -17.15 -0.66 -0.55
C VAL A 64 -17.24 0.19 -1.81
N ALA A 65 -17.42 1.50 -1.69
CA ALA A 65 -17.45 2.42 -2.83
C ALA A 65 -16.12 2.39 -3.60
N GLU A 66 -14.99 2.52 -2.89
CA GLU A 66 -13.67 2.47 -3.51
C GLU A 66 -13.34 1.08 -4.07
N LEU A 67 -13.72 0.00 -3.41
CA LEU A 67 -13.51 -1.34 -3.95
C LEU A 67 -14.33 -1.63 -5.22
N ARG A 68 -15.46 -0.93 -5.42
CA ARG A 68 -16.34 -1.06 -6.59
C ARG A 68 -16.01 -0.13 -7.75
N ASN A 69 -15.25 0.94 -7.53
CA ASN A 69 -14.85 1.83 -8.63
C ASN A 69 -13.95 1.10 -9.66
N ASP A 70 -13.75 1.69 -10.83
CA ASP A 70 -12.90 1.10 -11.88
C ASP A 70 -11.43 1.50 -11.78
N LEU A 71 -11.05 2.23 -10.72
CA LEU A 71 -9.67 2.65 -10.55
C LEU A 71 -8.79 1.46 -10.17
N PRO A 72 -7.57 1.34 -10.71
CA PRO A 72 -6.71 0.18 -10.48
C PRO A 72 -6.12 0.16 -9.07
N CYS A 73 -6.09 1.29 -8.37
CA CYS A 73 -5.44 1.45 -7.08
C CYS A 73 -6.13 2.53 -6.23
N PHE A 74 -6.06 2.39 -4.90
CA PHE A 74 -6.33 3.47 -3.96
C PHE A 74 -5.51 3.31 -2.67
N TYR A 75 -5.31 4.42 -1.96
CA TYR A 75 -4.59 4.47 -0.68
C TYR A 75 -5.55 4.57 0.49
N ILE A 76 -5.12 4.07 1.64
CA ILE A 76 -5.79 4.23 2.92
C ILE A 76 -4.75 4.70 3.91
N LEU A 77 -4.96 5.91 4.44
CA LEU A 77 -4.11 6.47 5.44
C LEU A 77 -4.51 5.93 6.82
N THR A 78 -3.62 5.16 7.45
CA THR A 78 -3.88 4.59 8.77
C THR A 78 -3.66 5.57 9.91
N ASN A 79 -2.75 6.55 9.72
CA ASN A 79 -2.43 7.63 10.65
C ASN A 79 -2.20 7.16 12.11
N SER A 80 -1.47 6.06 12.30
CA SER A 80 -1.18 5.51 13.63
C SER A 80 -0.18 6.36 14.41
N ARG A 81 0.63 7.19 13.74
CA ARG A 81 1.61 8.10 14.38
C ARG A 81 0.96 9.19 15.24
N ALA A 82 -0.17 9.75 14.84
CA ALA A 82 -0.92 10.73 15.64
C ALA A 82 -1.65 10.10 16.84
N CYS A 83 -1.86 8.78 16.82
CA CYS A 83 -2.67 8.02 17.78
C CYS A 83 -1.87 7.51 18.99
N ARG A 84 -0.67 8.05 19.27
CA ARG A 84 0.15 7.64 20.43
C ARG A 84 -0.22 8.33 21.74
N CYS A 85 -0.94 9.45 21.73
CA CYS A 85 -1.12 10.25 22.96
C CYS A 85 -2.57 10.42 23.45
N LEU A 86 -3.61 10.30 22.61
CA LEU A 86 -4.99 10.49 23.05
C LEU A 86 -5.91 9.43 22.40
N LEU A 87 -6.49 8.57 23.25
CA LEU A 87 -7.47 7.50 22.98
C LEU A 87 -6.96 6.14 22.44
N ARG A 88 -6.72 5.22 23.40
CA ARG A 88 -7.09 3.79 23.43
C ARG A 88 -7.60 3.15 22.12
N LYS A 89 -6.72 2.36 21.48
CA LYS A 89 -6.90 1.28 20.49
C LYS A 89 -8.35 0.82 20.19
N PRO A 90 -8.87 1.09 18.97
CA PRO A 90 -9.48 0.00 18.19
C PRO A 90 -9.14 0.01 16.68
N SER A 91 -8.45 1.01 16.14
CA SER A 91 -8.45 1.31 14.68
C SER A 91 -7.83 0.24 13.79
N THR A 92 -6.61 -0.23 14.06
CA THR A 92 -5.92 -1.20 13.18
C THR A 92 -6.59 -2.59 13.20
N GLN A 93 -7.07 -3.04 14.37
CA GLN A 93 -7.79 -4.31 14.47
C GLN A 93 -9.20 -4.24 13.87
N ALA A 94 -9.88 -3.09 13.97
CA ALA A 94 -11.18 -2.87 13.33
C ALA A 94 -11.03 -2.88 11.80
N LEU A 95 -10.01 -2.20 11.26
CA LEU A 95 -9.60 -2.32 9.86
C LEU A 95 -9.39 -3.79 9.50
N GLY A 96 -8.51 -4.51 10.20
CA GLY A 96 -8.25 -5.93 9.92
C GLY A 96 -9.52 -6.79 9.91
N LYS A 97 -10.47 -6.57 10.83
CA LYS A 97 -11.75 -7.28 10.88
C LYS A 97 -12.68 -6.92 9.72
N THR A 98 -12.76 -5.63 9.38
CA THR A 98 -13.55 -5.14 8.24
C THR A 98 -12.98 -5.65 6.92
N TRP A 99 -11.65 -5.64 6.78
CA TRP A 99 -10.92 -6.25 5.66
C TRP A 99 -11.18 -7.74 5.56
N CYS A 100 -11.00 -8.52 6.63
CA CYS A 100 -11.29 -9.96 6.59
C CYS A 100 -12.73 -10.27 6.13
N ARG A 101 -13.72 -9.45 6.53
CA ARG A 101 -15.11 -9.58 6.07
C ARG A 101 -15.27 -9.22 4.58
N LEU A 102 -14.61 -8.17 4.10
CA LEU A 102 -14.63 -7.75 2.70
C LEU A 102 -13.87 -8.72 1.78
N CYS A 103 -12.75 -9.28 2.24
CA CYS A 103 -11.96 -10.28 1.50
C CYS A 103 -12.73 -11.60 1.37
N ALA A 104 -13.39 -12.05 2.45
CA ALA A 104 -14.25 -13.23 2.42
C ALA A 104 -15.43 -13.07 1.44
N TRP A 105 -15.89 -11.84 1.20
CA TRP A 105 -16.97 -11.53 0.27
C TRP A 105 -16.56 -11.61 -1.23
N ARG A 106 -15.27 -11.44 -1.58
CA ARG A 106 -14.75 -11.49 -2.96
C ARG A 106 -13.66 -12.56 -3.13
N SER A 107 -13.98 -13.81 -2.75
CA SER A 107 -13.14 -14.99 -3.04
C SER A 107 -12.90 -15.10 -4.55
N GLY A 108 -11.84 -14.45 -5.06
CA GLY A 108 -11.42 -14.49 -6.46
C GLY A 108 -10.75 -13.23 -7.03
N MET A 109 -10.82 -12.04 -6.41
CA MET A 109 -10.40 -10.79 -7.11
C MET A 109 -9.54 -9.80 -6.30
N LEU A 110 -9.20 -10.09 -5.05
CA LEU A 110 -8.41 -9.19 -4.20
C LEU A 110 -7.22 -9.94 -3.62
N HIS A 111 -6.02 -9.66 -4.12
CA HIS A 111 -4.79 -10.07 -3.46
C HIS A 111 -4.33 -8.91 -2.59
N ILE A 112 -4.42 -9.07 -1.28
CA ILE A 112 -4.03 -8.06 -0.31
C ILE A 112 -2.75 -8.56 0.35
N GLU A 113 -1.62 -7.97 0.00
CA GLU A 113 -0.39 -8.16 0.75
C GLU A 113 -0.27 -7.05 1.79
N MET A 114 -0.36 -7.44 3.06
CA MET A 114 -0.13 -6.57 4.19
C MET A 114 1.37 -6.59 4.52
N TRP A 115 2.10 -5.59 4.05
CA TRP A 115 3.49 -5.38 4.44
C TRP A 115 3.50 -4.61 5.77
N CYS A 116 4.03 -5.24 6.81
CA CYS A 116 4.26 -4.65 8.14
C CYS A 116 5.66 -4.05 8.22
#